data_AF-A0A532TH39-F1
#
_entry.id   AF-A0A532TH39-F1
#
_cell.length_a   1.000
_cell.length_b   1.000
_cell.length_c   1.000
_cell.angle_alpha   90.00
_cell.angle_beta   90.00
_cell.angle_gamma   90.00
#
_symmetry.space_group_name_H-M   'P 1'
#
loop_
_entity.id
_entity.type
_entity.pdbx_description
1 polymer ?
#
loop_
_entity_poly.entity_id
_entity_poly.type
_entity_poly.pdbx_seq_one_letter_code
_entity_poly.pdbx_strand_id
1 'polypeptide(L)'
;MKIFYKKDGGIVQLIDKEKIKEWPIELPLIFIEYIRNNQLKTYEGSKLKKEIEQYLEEVLKDVAIPGLIKVLDGDNFEETNKALVRIDELAKKKIDLVKPIKPYVEKLVKKDNKEIRKLSNSILESFAKAERRKRLAEKRKIMQEREKEFLAGNISGEEYANARKEYLILKE
;
A
#
# COMPACT_ATOMS: atom_id res chain seq x y z
N MET A 1 3.36 -20.92 -15.81
CA MET A 1 2.77 -19.57 -15.67
C MET A 1 1.29 -19.79 -15.44
N LYS A 2 0.62 -18.95 -14.63
CA LYS A 2 -0.83 -19.03 -14.45
C LYS A 2 -1.51 -18.24 -15.56
N ILE A 3 -2.30 -18.93 -16.38
CA ILE A 3 -2.96 -18.34 -17.55
C ILE A 3 -4.45 -18.15 -17.24
N PHE A 4 -4.99 -16.99 -17.59
CA PHE A 4 -6.40 -16.67 -17.57
C PHE A 4 -6.86 -16.29 -18.97
N TYR A 5 -8.05 -16.76 -19.36
CA TYR A 5 -8.60 -16.52 -20.69
C TYR A 5 -9.60 -15.38 -20.65
N LYS A 6 -9.43 -14.43 -21.56
CA LYS A 6 -10.39 -13.36 -21.82
C LYS A 6 -11.53 -13.87 -22.71
N LYS A 7 -12.64 -13.14 -22.72
CA LYS A 7 -13.79 -13.46 -23.58
C LYS A 7 -13.51 -13.26 -25.08
N ASP A 8 -12.56 -12.40 -25.42
CA ASP A 8 -12.12 -12.09 -26.79
C ASP A 8 -11.09 -13.10 -27.34
N GLY A 9 -10.78 -14.16 -26.57
CA GLY A 9 -9.75 -15.14 -26.93
C GLY A 9 -8.32 -14.72 -26.55
N GLY A 10 -8.12 -13.52 -26.01
CA GLY A 10 -6.84 -13.09 -25.46
C GLY A 10 -6.50 -13.78 -24.13
N ILE A 11 -5.24 -13.67 -23.71
CA ILE A 11 -4.77 -14.26 -22.45
C ILE A 11 -4.19 -13.20 -21.51
N VAL A 12 -4.34 -13.44 -20.21
CA VAL A 12 -3.61 -12.76 -19.14
C VAL A 12 -2.70 -13.80 -18.49
N GLN A 13 -1.41 -13.51 -18.39
CA GLN A 13 -0.42 -14.40 -17.79
C GLN A 13 0.11 -13.79 -16.50
N LEU A 14 -0.05 -14.51 -15.40
CA LEU A 14 0.55 -14.21 -14.11
C LEU A 14 1.60 -15.28 -13.76
N ILE A 15 2.51 -14.93 -12.87
CA ILE A 15 3.56 -15.86 -12.41
C ILE A 15 2.91 -16.93 -11.54
N ASP A 16 3.38 -18.18 -11.62
CA ASP A 16 2.81 -19.28 -10.81
C ASP A 16 3.09 -19.10 -9.32
N LYS A 17 2.16 -19.61 -8.51
CA LYS A 17 2.29 -19.63 -7.05
C LYS A 17 3.58 -20.33 -6.59
N GLU A 18 3.94 -21.44 -7.22
CA GLU A 18 5.16 -22.18 -6.89
C GLU A 18 6.43 -21.37 -7.12
N LYS A 19 6.49 -20.58 -8.21
CA LYS A 19 7.63 -19.69 -8.46
C LYS A 19 7.67 -18.51 -7.49
N ILE A 20 6.51 -18.01 -7.07
CA ILE A 20 6.40 -16.91 -6.11
C ILE A 20 6.90 -17.34 -4.71
N LYS A 21 6.83 -18.63 -4.37
CA LYS A 21 7.37 -19.15 -3.08
C LYS A 21 8.88 -18.99 -2.95
N GLU A 22 9.60 -18.95 -4.06
CA GLU A 22 11.06 -18.79 -4.09
C GLU A 22 11.49 -17.32 -4.03
N TRP A 23 10.53 -16.40 -4.11
CA TRP A 23 10.84 -14.98 -4.10
C TRP A 23 11.25 -14.47 -2.72
N PRO A 24 12.03 -13.38 -2.68
CA PRO A 24 12.16 -12.57 -1.48
C PRO A 24 10.79 -12.26 -0.86
N ILE A 25 10.69 -12.41 0.46
CA ILE A 25 9.42 -12.43 1.22
C ILE A 25 8.52 -11.23 1.00
N GLU A 26 9.07 -10.07 0.68
CA GLU A 26 8.31 -8.84 0.47
C GLU A 26 7.67 -8.78 -0.92
N LEU A 27 8.26 -9.46 -1.91
CA LEU A 27 7.82 -9.38 -3.31
C LEU A 27 6.44 -10.01 -3.56
N PRO A 28 6.07 -11.16 -2.98
CA PRO A 28 4.72 -11.72 -3.17
C PRO A 28 3.61 -10.72 -2.83
N LEU A 29 3.75 -10.00 -1.72
CA LEU A 29 2.75 -9.04 -1.26
C LEU A 29 2.72 -7.79 -2.15
N ILE A 30 3.89 -7.32 -2.57
CA ILE A 30 4.03 -6.19 -3.51
C ILE A 30 3.45 -6.55 -4.88
N PHE A 31 3.67 -7.77 -5.35
CA PHE A 31 3.10 -8.28 -6.60
C PHE A 31 1.58 -8.26 -6.55
N ILE A 32 0.97 -8.78 -5.49
CA ILE A 32 -0.49 -8.77 -5.31
C ILE A 32 -1.04 -7.35 -5.40
N GLU A 33 -0.45 -6.40 -4.68
CA GLU A 33 -0.89 -5.01 -4.70
C GLU A 33 -0.65 -4.32 -6.04
N TYR A 34 0.45 -4.66 -6.71
CA TYR A 34 0.72 -4.12 -8.04
C TYR A 34 -0.38 -4.53 -9.03
N ILE A 35 -0.76 -5.81 -9.04
CA ILE A 35 -1.83 -6.31 -9.91
C ILE A 35 -3.18 -5.66 -9.54
N ARG A 36 -3.54 -5.65 -8.24
CA ARG A 36 -4.81 -5.06 -7.76
C ARG A 36 -4.95 -3.59 -8.13
N ASN A 37 -3.90 -2.80 -7.92
CA ASN A 37 -3.97 -1.34 -8.09
C ASN A 37 -3.79 -0.89 -9.54
N ASN A 38 -2.96 -1.58 -10.33
CA ASN A 38 -2.55 -1.10 -11.65
C ASN A 38 -3.13 -1.91 -12.82
N GLN A 39 -3.30 -3.22 -12.68
CA GLN A 39 -3.67 -4.08 -13.81
C GLN A 39 -5.12 -4.54 -13.77
N LEU A 40 -5.66 -4.85 -12.59
CA LEU A 40 -7.01 -5.40 -12.46
C LEU A 40 -8.09 -4.51 -13.07
N LYS A 41 -7.91 -3.18 -13.00
CA LYS A 41 -8.81 -2.20 -13.61
C LYS A 41 -8.79 -2.25 -15.15
N THR A 42 -7.64 -2.58 -15.74
CA THR A 42 -7.44 -2.65 -17.20
C THR A 42 -8.00 -3.91 -17.84
N TYR A 43 -8.29 -4.94 -17.05
CA TYR A 43 -8.88 -6.17 -17.59
C TYR A 43 -10.37 -5.98 -17.88
N GLU A 44 -10.85 -6.55 -18.98
CA GLU A 44 -12.27 -6.53 -19.34
C GLU A 44 -12.97 -7.79 -18.83
N GLY A 45 -14.19 -7.62 -18.32
CA GLY A 45 -15.03 -8.71 -17.85
C GLY A 45 -14.94 -8.98 -16.34
N SER A 46 -16.09 -8.95 -15.67
CA SER A 46 -16.21 -9.19 -14.22
C SER A 46 -15.76 -10.59 -13.80
N LYS A 47 -15.98 -11.60 -14.65
CA LYS A 47 -15.57 -12.99 -14.38
C LYS A 47 -14.05 -13.12 -14.32
N LEU A 48 -13.33 -12.59 -15.31
CA LEU A 48 -11.86 -12.62 -15.36
C LEU A 48 -11.25 -11.89 -14.15
N LYS A 49 -11.79 -10.72 -13.79
CA LYS A 49 -11.35 -9.98 -12.61
C LYS A 49 -11.50 -10.82 -11.34
N LYS A 50 -12.65 -11.47 -11.15
CA LYS A 50 -12.89 -12.35 -9.99
C LYS A 50 -11.93 -13.53 -9.94
N GLU A 51 -11.65 -14.17 -11.07
CA GLU A 51 -10.70 -15.29 -11.14
C GLU A 51 -9.27 -14.86 -10.79
N ILE A 52 -8.85 -13.69 -11.30
CA ILE A 52 -7.55 -13.10 -10.95
C ILE A 52 -7.51 -12.71 -9.47
N GLU A 53 -8.57 -12.07 -8.94
CA GLU A 53 -8.66 -11.71 -7.52
C GLU A 53 -8.58 -12.94 -6.61
N GLN A 54 -9.28 -14.02 -6.96
CA GLN A 54 -9.20 -15.29 -6.23
C GLN A 54 -7.78 -15.84 -6.23
N TYR A 55 -7.11 -15.85 -7.39
CA TYR A 55 -5.73 -16.29 -7.48
C TYR A 55 -4.78 -15.44 -6.63
N LEU A 56 -4.93 -14.11 -6.66
CA LEU A 56 -4.12 -13.21 -5.83
C LEU A 56 -4.38 -13.44 -4.33
N GLU A 57 -5.63 -13.75 -3.95
CA GLU A 57 -6.00 -14.08 -2.58
C GLU A 57 -5.39 -15.42 -2.12
N GLU A 58 -5.34 -16.41 -3.00
CA GLU A 58 -4.61 -17.66 -2.75
C GLU A 58 -3.12 -17.40 -2.54
N VAL A 59 -2.47 -16.62 -3.42
CA VAL A 59 -1.05 -16.25 -3.26
C VAL A 59 -0.83 -15.49 -1.95
N LEU A 60 -1.76 -14.61 -1.57
CA LEU A 60 -1.70 -13.85 -0.32
C LEU A 60 -1.69 -14.79 0.89
N LYS A 61 -2.65 -15.71 0.95
CA LYS A 61 -2.85 -16.63 2.08
C LYS A 61 -1.80 -17.71 2.17
N ASP A 62 -1.42 -18.29 1.03
CA ASP A 62 -0.58 -19.48 1.00
C ASP A 62 0.92 -19.16 0.94
N VAL A 63 1.29 -17.95 0.49
CA VAL A 63 2.70 -17.60 0.23
C VAL A 63 3.09 -16.32 0.94
N ALA A 64 2.43 -15.21 0.66
CA ALA A 64 2.87 -13.89 1.12
C ALA A 64 2.79 -13.76 2.66
N ILE A 65 1.64 -14.08 3.26
CA ILE A 65 1.45 -14.00 4.71
C ILE A 65 2.36 -15.00 5.45
N PRO A 66 2.39 -16.30 5.09
CA PRO A 66 3.28 -17.26 5.76
C PRO A 66 4.76 -16.91 5.62
N GLY A 67 5.20 -16.45 4.44
CA GLY A 67 6.58 -16.04 4.21
C GLY A 67 7.00 -14.84 5.07
N LEU A 68 6.13 -13.84 5.18
CA LEU A 68 6.32 -12.71 6.09
C LEU A 68 6.38 -13.19 7.54
N ILE A 69 5.39 -13.94 8.01
CA ILE A 69 5.36 -14.44 9.40
C ILE A 69 6.65 -15.21 9.73
N LYS A 70 7.10 -16.11 8.85
CA LYS A 70 8.30 -16.92 9.05
C LYS A 70 9.55 -16.08 9.29
N VAL A 71 9.77 -15.03 8.51
CA VAL A 71 10.97 -14.19 8.66
C VAL A 71 10.83 -13.21 9.81
N LEU A 72 9.63 -12.66 10.02
CA LEU A 72 9.39 -11.69 11.07
C LEU A 72 9.44 -12.32 12.47
N ASP A 73 8.93 -13.54 12.62
CA ASP A 73 8.95 -14.26 13.90
C ASP A 73 10.23 -15.08 14.09
N GLY A 74 10.98 -15.35 13.01
CA GLY A 74 12.25 -16.07 13.05
C GLY A 74 13.44 -15.24 13.56
N ASP A 75 14.54 -15.93 13.84
CA ASP A 75 15.79 -15.34 14.34
C ASP A 75 16.79 -15.01 13.21
N ASN A 76 16.37 -15.15 11.94
CA ASN A 76 17.21 -14.79 10.80
C ASN A 76 17.20 -13.26 10.57
N PHE A 77 18.01 -12.56 11.38
CA PHE A 77 18.13 -11.11 11.33
C PHE A 77 18.69 -10.60 10.00
N GLU A 78 19.54 -11.37 9.32
CA GLU A 78 20.13 -10.96 8.05
C GLU A 78 19.08 -10.88 6.94
N GLU A 79 18.25 -11.91 6.81
CA GLU A 79 17.15 -11.95 5.85
C GLU A 79 16.12 -10.86 6.14
N THR A 80 15.81 -10.64 7.42
CA THR A 80 14.91 -9.57 7.87
C THR A 80 15.44 -8.19 7.49
N ASN A 81 16.72 -7.91 7.77
CA ASN A 81 17.36 -6.66 7.39
C ASN A 81 17.34 -6.43 5.88
N LYS A 82 17.69 -7.44 5.08
CA LYS A 82 17.66 -7.35 3.61
C LYS A 82 16.26 -7.04 3.09
N ALA A 83 15.22 -7.68 3.65
CA ALA A 83 13.84 -7.39 3.29
C ALA A 83 13.45 -5.94 3.66
N LEU A 84 13.78 -5.50 4.88
CA LEU A 84 13.47 -4.15 5.35
C LEU A 84 14.15 -3.05 4.54
N VAL A 85 15.40 -3.25 4.10
CA VAL A 85 16.10 -2.31 3.22
C VAL A 85 15.34 -2.14 1.90
N ARG A 86 14.94 -3.24 1.26
CA ARG A 86 14.19 -3.20 0.00
C ARG A 86 12.81 -2.57 0.19
N ILE A 87 12.15 -2.86 1.32
CA ILE A 87 10.88 -2.24 1.70
C ILE A 87 11.03 -0.74 1.90
N ASP A 88 12.06 -0.28 2.60
CA ASP A 88 12.30 1.15 2.86
C ASP A 88 12.56 1.93 1.57
N GLU A 89 13.34 1.36 0.64
CA GLU A 89 13.55 1.92 -0.69
C GLU A 89 12.25 2.02 -1.50
N LEU A 90 11.40 0.99 -1.42
CA LEU A 90 10.10 0.99 -2.10
C LEU A 90 9.10 1.94 -1.43
N ALA A 91 9.10 2.05 -0.10
CA ALA A 91 8.27 2.99 0.65
C ALA A 91 8.52 4.43 0.23
N LYS A 92 9.80 4.78 0.00
CA LYS A 92 10.20 6.11 -0.47
C LYS A 92 9.69 6.44 -1.88
N LYS A 93 9.53 5.43 -2.75
CA LYS A 93 9.15 5.61 -4.16
C LYS A 93 7.66 5.39 -4.43
N LYS A 94 7.09 4.31 -3.89
CA LYS A 94 5.73 3.81 -4.16
C LYS A 94 5.11 3.23 -2.88
N ILE A 95 4.79 4.11 -1.94
CA ILE A 95 4.27 3.75 -0.61
C ILE A 95 3.01 2.88 -0.65
N ASP A 96 2.16 3.03 -1.67
CA ASP A 96 0.90 2.28 -1.78
C ASP A 96 1.14 0.77 -1.97
N LEU A 97 2.23 0.38 -2.65
CA LEU A 97 2.56 -1.03 -2.89
C LEU A 97 3.02 -1.75 -1.63
N VAL A 98 3.63 -1.02 -0.71
CA VAL A 98 4.15 -1.56 0.54
C VAL A 98 3.17 -1.37 1.70
N LYS A 99 2.07 -0.65 1.50
CA LYS A 99 1.10 -0.32 2.55
C LYS A 99 0.57 -1.53 3.33
N PRO A 100 0.26 -2.70 2.74
CA PRO A 100 -0.29 -3.81 3.50
C PRO A 100 0.72 -4.47 4.44
N ILE A 101 2.02 -4.23 4.28
CA ILE A 101 3.02 -4.76 5.22
C ILE A 101 3.11 -3.93 6.52
N LYS A 102 2.44 -2.76 6.60
CA LYS A 102 2.50 -1.87 7.77
C LYS A 102 2.30 -2.59 9.11
N PRO A 103 1.25 -3.44 9.30
CA PRO A 103 1.04 -4.13 10.58
C PRO A 103 2.21 -5.05 10.98
N TYR A 104 2.92 -5.57 9.98
CA TYR A 104 4.05 -6.45 10.17
C TYR A 104 5.32 -5.68 10.55
N VAL A 105 5.55 -4.52 9.92
CA VAL A 105 6.63 -3.59 10.28
C VAL A 105 6.45 -3.03 11.68
N GLU A 106 5.20 -2.76 12.10
CA GLU A 106 4.89 -2.30 13.47
C GLU A 106 5.31 -3.32 14.54
N LYS A 107 5.16 -4.62 14.25
CA LYS A 107 5.62 -5.68 15.17
C LYS A 107 7.15 -5.71 15.31
N LEU A 108 7.88 -5.41 14.24
CA LEU A 108 9.34 -5.45 14.23
C LEU A 108 10.01 -4.37 15.09
N VAL A 109 9.32 -3.26 15.35
CA VAL A 109 9.84 -2.20 16.25
C VAL A 109 10.13 -2.75 17.64
N LYS A 110 9.40 -3.79 18.07
CA LYS A 110 9.55 -4.43 19.38
C LYS A 110 10.70 -5.44 19.45
N LYS A 111 11.34 -5.80 18.32
CA LYS A 111 12.51 -6.70 18.35
C LYS A 111 13.70 -6.02 19.01
N ASP A 112 14.56 -6.83 19.62
CA ASP A 112 15.75 -6.36 20.34
C ASP A 112 16.87 -5.88 19.40
N ASN A 113 16.82 -6.27 18.13
CA ASN A 113 17.79 -5.84 17.14
C ASN A 113 17.65 -4.34 16.78
N LYS A 114 18.69 -3.57 17.09
CA LYS A 114 18.76 -2.11 16.87
C LYS A 114 18.61 -1.70 15.41
N GLU A 115 19.17 -2.48 14.48
CA GLU A 115 19.15 -2.18 13.05
C GLU A 115 17.76 -2.39 12.44
N ILE A 116 17.13 -3.53 12.77
CA ILE A 116 15.74 -3.82 12.43
C ILE A 116 14.81 -2.73 12.95
N ARG A 117 14.99 -2.31 14.22
CA ARG A 117 14.19 -1.24 14.81
C ARG A 117 14.35 0.08 14.06
N LYS A 118 15.59 0.45 13.69
CA LYS A 118 15.89 1.66 12.92
C LYS A 118 15.22 1.65 11.54
N LEU A 119 15.36 0.56 10.80
CA LEU A 119 14.74 0.40 9.48
C LEU A 119 13.22 0.41 9.56
N SER A 120 12.65 -0.31 10.54
CA SER A 120 11.22 -0.34 10.78
C SER A 120 10.66 1.06 11.06
N ASN A 121 11.33 1.84 11.91
CA ASN A 121 10.93 3.23 12.18
C ASN A 121 11.00 4.12 10.93
N SER A 122 12.04 4.00 10.10
CA SER A 122 12.16 4.73 8.82
C SER A 122 10.98 4.45 7.87
N ILE A 123 10.58 3.17 7.78
CA ILE A 123 9.44 2.75 6.97
C ILE A 123 8.13 3.33 7.55
N LEU A 124 7.94 3.26 8.88
CA LEU A 124 6.74 3.80 9.54
C LEU A 124 6.64 5.32 9.40
N GLU A 125 7.74 6.05 9.46
CA GLU A 125 7.78 7.48 9.15
C GLU A 125 7.34 7.76 7.71
N SER A 126 7.76 6.93 6.75
CA SER A 126 7.35 7.05 5.35
C SER A 126 5.84 6.84 5.20
N PHE A 127 5.26 5.87 5.92
CA PHE A 127 3.80 5.70 5.98
C PHE A 127 3.10 6.92 6.60
N ALA A 128 3.61 7.45 7.71
CA ALA A 128 3.02 8.63 8.36
C ALA A 128 3.06 9.88 7.47
N LYS A 129 4.19 10.10 6.77
CA LYS A 129 4.35 11.19 5.79
C LYS A 129 3.37 11.05 4.63
N ALA A 130 3.19 9.84 4.10
CA ALA A 130 2.23 9.58 3.03
C ALA A 130 0.79 9.84 3.48
N GLU A 131 0.43 9.40 4.69
CA GLU A 131 -0.90 9.63 5.24
C GLU A 131 -1.18 11.12 5.49
N ARG A 132 -0.21 11.87 6.03
CA ARG A 132 -0.29 13.32 6.18
C ARG A 132 -0.50 14.00 4.83
N ARG A 133 0.25 13.62 3.79
CA ARG A 133 0.08 14.15 2.43
C ARG A 133 -1.31 13.88 1.87
N LYS A 134 -1.86 12.68 2.09
CA LYS A 134 -3.21 12.33 1.64
C LYS A 134 -4.28 13.19 2.33
N ARG A 135 -4.23 13.29 3.66
CA ARG A 135 -5.15 14.13 4.44
C ARG A 135 -5.07 15.60 4.03
N LEU A 136 -3.87 16.12 3.77
CA LEU A 136 -3.67 17.48 3.26
C LEU A 136 -4.28 17.68 1.86
N ALA A 137 -4.15 16.69 0.97
CA ALA A 137 -4.75 16.76 -0.36
C ALA A 137 -6.29 16.74 -0.30
N GLU A 138 -6.88 15.91 0.56
CA GLU A 138 -8.33 15.87 0.79
C GLU A 138 -8.83 17.21 1.36
N LYS A 139 -8.18 17.75 2.39
CA LYS A 139 -8.55 19.06 2.94
C LYS A 139 -8.37 20.21 1.94
N ARG A 140 -7.37 20.15 1.04
CA ARG A 140 -7.22 21.13 -0.06
C ARG A 140 -8.42 21.11 -1.00
N LYS A 141 -8.92 19.93 -1.35
CA LYS A 141 -10.13 19.81 -2.20
C LYS A 141 -11.35 20.38 -1.50
N ILE A 142 -11.57 20.01 -0.23
CA ILE A 142 -12.68 20.53 0.57
C ILE A 142 -12.60 22.06 0.66
N MET A 143 -11.42 22.63 0.92
CA MET A 143 -11.25 24.08 0.96
C MET A 143 -11.55 24.76 -0.38
N GLN A 144 -11.15 24.15 -1.50
CA GLN A 144 -11.49 24.66 -2.84
C GLN A 144 -12.99 24.63 -3.11
N GLU A 145 -13.70 23.58 -2.64
CA GLU A 145 -15.15 23.48 -2.74
C GLU A 145 -15.84 24.53 -1.87
N ARG A 146 -15.43 24.67 -0.60
CA ARG A 146 -15.94 25.71 0.32
C ARG A 146 -15.70 27.13 -0.21
N GLU A 147 -14.57 27.38 -0.85
CA GLU A 147 -14.28 28.68 -1.46
C GLU A 147 -15.23 28.98 -2.63
N LYS A 148 -15.56 27.98 -3.45
CA LYS A 148 -16.58 28.12 -4.50
C LYS A 148 -17.97 28.37 -3.92
N GLU A 149 -18.34 27.66 -2.86
CA GLU A 149 -19.63 27.85 -2.18
C GLU A 149 -19.74 29.26 -1.58
N PHE A 150 -18.66 29.77 -0.98
CA PHE A 150 -18.63 31.12 -0.42
C PHE A 150 -18.78 32.19 -1.50
N LEU A 151 -18.03 32.06 -2.60
CA LEU A 151 -18.13 32.98 -3.75
C LEU A 151 -19.51 32.95 -4.43
N ALA A 152 -20.19 31.80 -4.38
CA ALA A 152 -21.57 31.65 -4.86
C ALA A 152 -22.63 32.20 -3.88
N GLY A 153 -22.22 32.63 -2.67
CA GLY A 153 -23.13 33.09 -1.62
C GLY A 153 -23.89 31.97 -0.90
N ASN A 154 -23.48 30.71 -1.09
CA ASN A 154 -24.14 29.55 -0.51
C ASN A 154 -23.73 29.26 0.94
N ILE A 155 -22.60 29.81 1.40
CA ILE A 155 -22.14 29.75 2.80
C ILE A 155 -21.73 31.14 3.29
N SER A 156 -21.82 31.36 4.59
CA SER A 156 -21.47 32.64 5.22
C SER A 156 -19.95 32.83 5.34
N GLY A 157 -19.51 34.08 5.51
CA GLY A 157 -18.10 34.41 5.74
C GLY A 157 -17.53 33.82 7.03
N GLU A 158 -18.39 33.63 8.04
CA GLU A 158 -18.02 33.03 9.32
C GLU A 158 -17.79 31.52 9.20
N GLU A 159 -18.64 30.82 8.45
CA GLU A 159 -18.47 29.40 8.11
C GLU A 159 -17.21 29.17 7.27
N TYR A 160 -16.93 30.05 6.30
CA TYR A 160 -15.69 29.98 5.52
C TYR A 160 -14.43 30.23 6.37
N ALA A 161 -14.46 31.23 7.26
CA ALA A 161 -13.34 31.56 8.14
C ALA A 161 -13.00 30.41 9.10
N ASN A 162 -14.01 29.74 9.66
CA ASN A 162 -13.82 28.57 10.52
C ASN A 162 -13.17 27.40 9.76
N ALA A 163 -13.65 27.09 8.56
CA ALA A 163 -13.05 26.06 7.71
C ALA A 163 -11.59 26.39 7.34
N ARG A 164 -11.29 27.66 7.05
CA ARG A 164 -9.93 28.15 6.73
C ARG A 164 -8.98 27.98 7.93
N LYS A 165 -9.44 28.26 9.15
CA LYS A 165 -8.65 28.11 10.38
C LYS A 165 -8.26 26.66 10.64
N GLU A 166 -9.19 25.72 10.49
CA GLU A 166 -8.92 24.28 10.61
C GLU A 166 -8.00 23.72 9.53
N TYR A 167 -7.99 24.33 8.35
CA TYR A 167 -7.07 23.99 7.27
C TYR A 167 -5.63 24.41 7.59
N LEU A 168 -5.44 25.59 8.18
CA LEU A 168 -4.13 26.14 8.50
C LEU A 168 -3.40 25.34 9.58
N ILE A 169 -4.12 24.85 10.60
CA ILE A 169 -3.56 24.03 11.70
C ILE A 169 -2.87 22.75 11.20
N LEU A 170 -3.28 22.22 10.04
CA LEU A 170 -2.69 20.99 9.47
C LEU A 170 -1.49 21.26 8.55
N LYS A 171 -1.33 22.50 8.09
CA LYS A 171 -0.28 22.92 7.17
C LYS A 171 1.05 23.12 7.90
N GLU A 172 1.00 23.53 9.16
CA GLU A 172 2.12 23.52 10.12
C GLU A 172 2.44 22.06 10.53
#